data_AF-A0A2N8U384-F1
#
_entry.id   AF-A0A2N8U384-F1
#
_cell.length_a   1.000
_cell.length_b   1.000
_cell.length_c   1.000
_cell.angle_alpha   90.00
_cell.angle_beta   90.00
_cell.angle_gamma   90.00
#
_symmetry.space_group_name_H-M   'P 1'
#
loop_
_entity.id
_entity.type
_entity.pdbx_description
1 polymer ?
#
loop_
_entity_poly.entity_id
_entity_poly.type
_entity_poly.pdbx_seq_one_letter_code
_entity_poly.pdbx_strand_id
1 'polypeptide(L)'
;MSQDEIILFLYKSFSKYGESIKDKLNSKESVHNINKELYYSYKIASHSWSKNEDYFSKFGLELTFRSNFFEFFDLLSTLFTDYNDGENDNKNKVDELFKKTKSKLEKAYKKNI
;
A
#
# COMPACT_ATOMS: atom_id res chain seq x y z
N MET A 1 0.82 7.26 17.25
CA MET A 1 -0.50 7.04 16.64
C MET A 1 -1.12 5.82 17.29
N SER A 2 -2.40 5.89 17.67
CA SER A 2 -3.19 4.72 18.04
C SER A 2 -3.37 3.79 16.84
N GLN A 3 -3.85 2.57 17.08
CA GLN A 3 -4.10 1.59 16.03
C GLN A 3 -5.23 2.04 15.08
N ASP A 4 -6.25 2.73 15.60
CA ASP A 4 -7.31 3.38 14.79
C ASP A 4 -6.72 4.47 13.87
N GLU A 5 -5.86 5.34 14.44
CA GLU A 5 -5.18 6.39 13.68
C GLU A 5 -4.28 5.82 12.57
N ILE A 6 -3.67 4.65 12.79
CA ILE A 6 -2.89 3.95 11.78
C ILE A 6 -3.78 3.48 10.63
N ILE A 7 -4.92 2.84 10.90
CA ILE A 7 -5.86 2.41 9.85
C ILE A 7 -6.33 3.62 9.04
N LEU A 8 -6.74 4.69 9.72
CA LEU A 8 -7.15 5.95 9.09
C LEU A 8 -6.05 6.54 8.20
N PHE A 9 -4.82 6.62 8.72
CA PHE A 9 -3.67 7.16 8.00
C PHE A 9 -3.39 6.37 6.72
N LEU A 10 -3.31 5.03 6.84
CA LEU A 10 -3.03 4.16 5.69
C LEU A 10 -4.15 4.27 4.65
N TYR A 11 -5.41 4.23 5.06
CA TYR A 11 -6.55 4.41 4.17
C TYR A 11 -6.48 5.74 3.40
N LYS A 12 -6.23 6.85 4.10
CA LYS A 12 -6.09 8.17 3.47
C LYS A 12 -4.91 8.23 2.49
N SER A 13 -3.76 7.65 2.84
CA SER A 13 -2.60 7.62 1.96
C SER A 13 -2.87 6.89 0.64
N PHE A 14 -3.52 5.72 0.69
CA PHE A 14 -3.85 4.96 -0.52
C PHE A 14 -5.00 5.60 -1.32
N SER A 15 -5.99 6.20 -0.64
CA SER A 15 -7.14 6.81 -1.32
C SER A 15 -6.80 7.99 -2.22
N LYS A 16 -5.65 8.65 -2.01
CA LYS A 16 -5.16 9.75 -2.86
C LYS A 16 -4.99 9.37 -4.33
N TYR A 17 -4.79 8.10 -4.63
CA TYR A 17 -4.52 7.63 -5.99
C TYR A 17 -5.74 7.07 -6.71
N GLY A 18 -6.95 7.19 -6.15
CA GLY A 18 -8.16 6.67 -6.79
C GLY A 18 -8.26 5.15 -6.69
N GLU A 19 -8.92 4.51 -7.65
CA GLU A 19 -9.12 3.05 -7.67
C GLU A 19 -7.90 2.26 -8.17
N SER A 20 -7.04 2.90 -8.97
CA SER A 20 -5.91 2.27 -9.65
C SER A 20 -4.75 3.26 -9.69
N ILE A 21 -3.52 2.75 -9.57
CA ILE A 21 -2.31 3.55 -9.72
C ILE A 21 -1.64 3.39 -11.08
N LYS A 22 -2.16 2.47 -11.92
CA LYS A 22 -1.53 2.06 -13.17
C LYS A 22 -1.15 3.25 -14.06
N ASP A 23 -2.06 4.21 -14.24
CA ASP A 23 -1.84 5.39 -15.08
C ASP A 23 -0.73 6.30 -14.54
N LYS A 24 -0.40 6.19 -13.25
CA LYS A 24 0.67 6.93 -12.59
C LYS A 24 2.01 6.17 -12.57
N LEU A 25 2.07 4.95 -13.11
CA LEU A 25 3.33 4.18 -13.26
C LEU A 25 4.00 4.40 -14.63
N ASN A 26 3.64 5.47 -15.33
CA ASN A 26 4.01 5.79 -16.71
C ASN A 26 5.33 6.57 -16.86
N SER A 27 6.01 6.92 -15.76
CA SER A 27 7.36 7.46 -15.80
C SER A 27 8.14 7.13 -14.52
N LYS A 28 9.47 7.08 -14.62
CA LYS A 28 10.36 6.88 -13.45
C LYS A 28 10.13 7.95 -12.38
N GLU A 29 9.93 9.20 -12.78
CA GLU A 29 9.65 10.32 -11.87
C GLU A 29 8.33 10.12 -11.12
N SER A 30 7.27 9.73 -11.82
CA SER A 30 5.98 9.48 -11.19
C SER A 30 6.05 8.30 -10.20
N VAL A 31 6.73 7.21 -10.57
CA VAL A 31 6.98 6.07 -9.67
C VAL A 31 7.79 6.50 -8.44
N HIS A 32 8.84 7.31 -8.62
CA HIS A 32 9.63 7.85 -7.52
C HIS A 32 8.77 8.68 -6.55
N ASN A 33 7.91 9.54 -7.08
CA ASN A 33 7.03 10.38 -6.28
C ASN A 33 6.04 9.54 -5.46
N ILE A 34 5.41 8.52 -6.07
CA ILE A 34 4.52 7.59 -5.34
C ILE A 34 5.28 6.87 -4.24
N ASN A 35 6.48 6.36 -4.53
CA ASN A 35 7.31 5.67 -3.53
C ASN A 35 7.62 6.59 -2.33
N LYS A 36 8.04 7.83 -2.60
CA LYS A 36 8.31 8.84 -1.57
C LYS A 36 7.07 9.20 -0.75
N GLU A 37 5.93 9.40 -1.41
CA GLU A 37 4.67 9.77 -0.74
C GLU A 37 4.12 8.65 0.15
N LEU A 38 4.29 7.38 -0.26
CA LEU A 38 3.85 6.21 0.50
C LEU A 38 4.89 5.66 1.49
N TYR A 39 6.12 6.19 1.48
CA TYR A 39 7.20 5.73 2.35
C TYR A 39 6.84 5.74 3.85
N TYR A 40 6.13 6.77 4.31
CA TYR A 40 5.67 6.84 5.69
C TYR A 40 4.62 5.76 6.02
N SER A 41 3.77 5.40 5.06
CA SER A 41 2.82 4.28 5.20
C SER A 41 3.56 2.96 5.41
N TYR A 42 4.60 2.70 4.62
CA TYR A 42 5.46 1.52 4.83
C TYR A 42 6.09 1.51 6.22
N LYS A 43 6.72 2.62 6.64
CA LYS A 43 7.39 2.73 7.94
C LYS A 43 6.46 2.50 9.11
N ILE A 44 5.28 3.12 9.10
CA ILE A 44 4.30 2.98 10.17
C ILE A 44 3.78 1.54 10.23
N ALA A 45 3.46 0.96 9.07
CA ALA A 45 3.00 -0.41 8.99
C ALA A 45 4.03 -1.40 9.54
N SER A 46 5.30 -1.29 9.11
CA SER A 46 6.37 -2.21 9.53
C SER A 46 6.62 -2.19 11.05
N HIS A 47 6.54 -1.04 11.69
CA HIS A 47 6.74 -0.90 13.13
C HIS A 47 5.52 -1.33 13.96
N SER A 48 4.32 -1.16 13.42
CA SER A 48 3.08 -1.30 14.18
C SER A 48 2.46 -2.68 14.09
N TRP A 49 2.56 -3.36 12.93
CA TRP A 49 1.84 -4.62 12.70
C TRP A 49 2.29 -5.75 13.62
N SER A 50 3.61 -5.97 13.74
CA SER A 50 4.15 -7.08 14.54
C SER A 50 3.79 -6.97 16.03
N LYS A 51 3.51 -5.77 16.52
CA LYS A 51 3.15 -5.51 17.92
C LYS A 51 1.64 -5.55 18.17
N ASN A 52 0.83 -5.51 17.12
CA ASN A 52 -0.63 -5.30 17.22
C ASN A 52 -1.41 -6.21 16.26
N GLU A 53 -0.87 -7.38 15.95
CA GLU A 53 -1.44 -8.30 14.95
C GLU A 53 -2.89 -8.69 15.29
N ASP A 54 -3.16 -9.03 16.55
CA ASP A 54 -4.50 -9.38 17.03
C ASP A 54 -5.50 -8.24 16.83
N TYR A 55 -5.05 -7.00 17.03
CA TYR A 55 -5.89 -5.82 16.83
C TYR A 55 -6.21 -5.66 15.34
N PHE A 56 -5.20 -5.63 14.46
CA PHE A 56 -5.39 -5.40 13.03
C PHE A 56 -6.18 -6.53 12.35
N SER A 57 -6.03 -7.77 12.83
CA SER A 57 -6.77 -8.92 12.32
C SER A 57 -8.28 -8.81 12.54
N LYS A 58 -8.74 -8.18 13.63
CA LYS A 58 -10.18 -7.90 13.86
C LYS A 58 -10.80 -7.05 12.75
N PHE A 59 -9.99 -6.20 12.12
CA PHE A 59 -10.39 -5.36 11.00
C PHE A 59 -10.19 -6.04 9.62
N GLY A 60 -9.77 -7.31 9.60
CA GLY A 60 -9.50 -8.06 8.37
C GLY A 60 -8.16 -7.74 7.72
N LEU A 61 -7.24 -7.14 8.48
CA LEU A 61 -5.86 -6.82 8.06
C LEU A 61 -4.87 -7.85 8.62
N GLU A 62 -5.15 -9.11 8.28
CA GLU A 62 -4.42 -10.32 8.70
C GLU A 62 -3.06 -10.51 7.96
N LEU A 63 -2.36 -11.60 8.27
CA LEU A 63 -1.07 -11.97 7.67
C LEU A 63 -1.05 -11.89 6.13
N THR A 64 -2.10 -12.38 5.45
CA THR A 64 -2.19 -12.31 3.98
C THR A 64 -2.25 -10.86 3.48
N PHE A 65 -2.97 -9.98 4.18
CA PHE A 65 -2.97 -8.55 3.86
C PHE A 65 -1.57 -7.96 4.06
N ARG A 66 -0.92 -8.28 5.18
CA ARG A 66 0.43 -7.82 5.49
C ARG A 66 1.44 -8.21 4.40
N SER A 67 1.40 -9.47 3.94
CA SER A 67 2.26 -9.94 2.85
C SER A 67 2.04 -9.16 1.55
N ASN A 68 0.77 -9.01 1.13
CA ASN A 68 0.42 -8.25 -0.08
C ASN A 68 0.84 -6.77 0.03
N PHE A 69 0.68 -6.18 1.22
CA PHE A 69 1.07 -4.79 1.48
C PHE A 69 2.57 -4.60 1.32
N PHE A 70 3.40 -5.49 1.89
CA PHE A 70 4.84 -5.37 1.75
C PHE A 70 5.34 -5.72 0.34
N GLU A 71 4.76 -6.73 -0.30
CA GLU A 71 5.06 -7.06 -1.70
C GLU A 71 4.77 -5.86 -2.63
N PHE A 72 3.72 -5.10 -2.37
CA PHE A 72 3.44 -3.86 -3.09
C PHE A 72 4.61 -2.87 -3.00
N PHE A 73 5.16 -2.63 -1.80
CA PHE A 73 6.28 -1.71 -1.61
C PHE A 73 7.59 -2.21 -2.22
N ASP A 74 7.84 -3.51 -2.15
CA ASP A 74 9.02 -4.14 -2.74
C ASP A 74 9.00 -3.99 -4.27
N LEU A 75 7.86 -4.28 -4.91
CA LEU A 75 7.70 -4.11 -6.36
C LEU A 75 7.70 -2.64 -6.78
N LEU A 76 7.09 -1.74 -6.00
CA LEU A 76 7.14 -0.30 -6.28
C LEU A 76 8.59 0.23 -6.21
N SER A 77 9.40 -0.29 -5.29
CA SER A 77 10.82 0.06 -5.17
C SER A 77 11.66 -0.54 -6.30
N THR A 78 11.30 -1.73 -6.78
CA THR A 78 11.90 -2.35 -7.96
C THR A 78 11.64 -1.50 -9.20
N LEU A 79 10.38 -1.11 -9.44
CA LEU A 79 10.01 -0.20 -10.54
C LEU A 79 10.73 1.15 -10.46
N PHE A 80 10.97 1.67 -9.26
CA PHE A 80 11.75 2.91 -9.09
C PHE A 80 13.23 2.72 -9.49
N THR A 81 13.84 1.62 -9.05
CA THR A 81 15.28 1.36 -9.24
C THR A 81 15.58 1.06 -10.71
N ASP A 82 14.87 0.10 -11.28
CA ASP A 82 15.08 -0.46 -12.62
C ASP A 82 13.92 -0.13 -13.55
N TYR A 83 13.53 1.15 -13.59
CA TYR A 83 12.40 1.60 -14.41
C TYR A 83 12.61 1.28 -15.90
N ASN A 84 11.73 0.45 -16.46
CA ASN A 84 11.65 0.16 -17.88
C ASN A 84 10.22 0.39 -18.39
N ASP A 85 10.08 1.23 -19.41
CA ASP A 85 8.77 1.60 -19.94
C ASP A 85 7.98 0.42 -20.51
N GLY A 86 8.67 -0.58 -21.06
CA GLY A 86 8.07 -1.77 -21.67
C GLY A 86 7.64 -2.88 -20.71
N GLU A 87 8.03 -2.82 -19.43
CA GLU A 87 7.76 -3.90 -18.47
C GLU A 87 6.35 -3.79 -17.86
N ASN A 88 5.37 -4.29 -18.62
CA ASN A 88 3.96 -4.16 -18.26
C ASN A 88 3.54 -5.09 -17.10
N ASP A 89 4.20 -6.24 -16.94
CA ASP A 89 3.82 -7.25 -15.94
C ASP A 89 4.04 -6.77 -14.51
N ASN A 90 5.18 -6.13 -14.23
CA ASN A 90 5.45 -5.54 -12.91
C ASN A 90 4.50 -4.37 -12.62
N LYS A 91 4.23 -3.51 -13.60
CA LYS A 91 3.27 -2.40 -13.47
C LYS A 91 1.85 -2.92 -13.19
N ASN A 92 1.42 -3.98 -13.87
CA ASN A 92 0.13 -4.65 -13.64
C ASN A 92 0.06 -5.24 -12.23
N LYS A 93 1.10 -5.97 -11.80
CA LYS A 93 1.14 -6.59 -10.48
C LYS A 93 1.13 -5.57 -9.34
N VAL A 94 1.87 -4.46 -9.50
CA VAL A 94 1.86 -3.34 -8.55
C VAL A 94 0.47 -2.73 -8.44
N ASP A 95 -0.23 -2.54 -9.56
CA ASP A 95 -1.61 -2.04 -9.56
C ASP A 95 -2.61 -3.01 -8.91
N GLU A 96 -2.48 -4.33 -9.17
CA GLU A 96 -3.32 -5.34 -8.52
C GLU A 96 -3.13 -5.38 -7.00
N LEU A 97 -1.89 -5.33 -6.54
CA LEU A 97 -1.58 -5.30 -5.11
C LEU A 97 -2.06 -3.99 -4.46
N PHE A 98 -1.94 -2.86 -5.17
CA PHE A 98 -2.51 -1.59 -4.73
C PHE A 98 -4.03 -1.70 -4.55
N LYS A 99 -4.75 -2.23 -5.55
CA LYS A 99 -6.20 -2.43 -5.49
C LYS A 99 -6.62 -3.31 -4.32
N LYS A 100 -5.93 -4.45 -4.15
CA LYS A 100 -6.16 -5.38 -3.01
C LYS A 100 -5.93 -4.67 -1.66
N THR A 101 -4.82 -3.94 -1.54
CA THR A 101 -4.45 -3.20 -0.34
C THR A 101 -5.48 -2.14 -0.01
N LYS A 102 -5.81 -1.28 -0.98
CA LYS A 102 -6.80 -0.21 -0.82
C LYS A 102 -8.17 -0.77 -0.41
N SER A 103 -8.65 -1.80 -1.09
CA SER A 103 -9.96 -2.41 -0.78
C SER A 103 -10.02 -2.94 0.66
N LYS A 104 -8.96 -3.59 1.13
CA LYS A 104 -8.86 -4.07 2.51
C LYS A 104 -8.78 -2.92 3.52
N LEU A 105 -7.99 -1.88 3.24
CA LEU A 105 -7.91 -0.68 4.09
C LEU A 105 -9.23 0.07 4.17
N GLU A 106 -9.98 0.17 3.08
CA GLU A 106 -11.32 0.79 3.06
C GLU A 106 -12.31 0.01 3.93
N LYS A 107 -12.32 -1.32 3.83
CA LYS A 107 -13.15 -2.19 4.69
C LYS A 107 -12.76 -2.05 6.16
N ALA A 108 -11.47 -2.01 6.47
CA ALA A 108 -10.97 -1.82 7.83
C ALA A 108 -11.38 -0.45 8.39
N TYR A 109 -11.21 0.62 7.62
CA TYR A 109 -11.63 1.97 7.98
C TYR A 109 -13.14 2.05 8.26
N LYS A 110 -13.97 1.46 7.40
CA LYS A 110 -15.44 1.43 7.58
C LYS A 110 -15.88 0.67 8.84
N LYS A 111 -15.10 -0.29 9.33
CA LYS A 111 -15.35 -1.01 10.59
C LYS A 111 -14.85 -0.26 11.82
N ASN A 112 -13.99 0.73 11.62
CA ASN A 112 -13.35 1.51 12.67
C ASN A 112 -14.20 2.73 13.08
N ILE A 113 -15.12 3.15 12.20
CA ILE A 113 -16.19 4.13 12.46
C ILE A 113 -17.40 3.39 13.06
#